data_AF-A0A963RUS7-F1
#
_entry.id   AF-A0A963RUS7-F1
#
_cell.length_a   1.000
_cell.length_b   1.000
_cell.length_c   1.000
_cell.angle_alpha   90.00
_cell.angle_beta   90.00
_cell.angle_gamma   90.00
#
_symmetry.space_group_name_H-M   'P 1'
#
loop_
_entity.id
_entity.type
_entity.pdbx_description
1 polymer ?
#
loop_
_entity_poly.entity_id
_entity_poly.type
_entity_poly.pdbx_seq_one_letter_code
_entity_poly.pdbx_strand_id
1 'polypeptide(L)'
;VPPFLRDQWLRLAELGFALALILYAESIGSIRTLALRQGDHPSPNRDLLALGLANLASGLFQGSPVGAGYSASTANVAAGAQSKAAGWVACAAVALAVAALLPQLAHTPQPVLAAIVIHAVGHTLNMKGLAPYFRWKRDRLVALAAVLAVLWLGVLDGLLAAVAVSLLMLLRGLATPRMSWLGQLDGGHAYVDAALHPEAVVPPGLLIARPEVPLFFGNVGAVSVAIRQALARAQTLGGTPVRSVILSL
;
A
#
# COMPACT_ATOMS: atom_id res chain seq x y z
N VAL A 1 26.15 -14.93 26.65
CA VAL A 1 24.89 -14.37 26.12
C VAL A 1 24.33 -13.44 27.20
N PRO A 2 24.05 -12.16 26.93
CA PRO A 2 23.44 -11.29 27.92
C PRO A 2 22.15 -11.94 28.45
N PRO A 3 21.84 -11.87 29.75
CA PRO A 3 20.59 -12.40 30.28
C PRO A 3 19.46 -11.47 29.85
N PHE A 4 18.99 -11.64 28.61
CA PHE A 4 17.82 -10.94 28.12
C PHE A 4 16.61 -11.41 28.91
N LEU A 5 16.10 -10.53 29.76
CA LEU A 5 14.83 -10.73 30.44
C LEU A 5 13.71 -10.90 29.39
N ARG A 6 12.67 -11.67 29.71
CA ARG A 6 11.53 -11.92 28.81
C ARG A 6 10.98 -10.64 28.19
N ASP A 7 10.95 -9.55 28.97
CA ASP A 7 10.46 -8.24 28.53
C ASP A 7 11.34 -7.60 27.45
N GLN A 8 12.65 -7.84 27.46
CA GLN A 8 13.57 -7.32 26.44
C GLN A 8 13.39 -8.07 25.12
N TRP A 9 13.16 -9.38 25.16
CA TRP A 9 12.82 -10.17 23.96
C TRP A 9 11.50 -9.72 23.35
N LEU A 10 10.48 -9.47 24.16
CA LEU A 10 9.18 -8.98 23.69
C LEU A 10 9.31 -7.60 23.03
N ARG A 11 10.02 -6.66 23.66
CA ARG A 11 10.30 -5.35 23.08
C ARG A 11 11.10 -5.43 21.78
N LEU A 12 12.10 -6.32 21.72
CA LEU A 12 12.90 -6.51 20.52
C LEU A 12 12.06 -7.08 19.38
N ALA A 13 11.18 -8.04 19.66
CA ALA A 13 10.27 -8.62 18.69
C ALA A 13 9.28 -7.57 18.16
N GLU A 14 8.72 -6.74 19.03
CA GLU A 14 7.80 -5.66 18.67
C GLU A 14 8.48 -4.61 17.75
N LEU A 15 9.62 -4.07 18.18
CA LEU A 15 10.38 -3.09 17.41
C LEU A 15 10.92 -3.69 16.12
N GLY A 16 11.42 -4.92 16.16
CA GLY A 16 11.96 -5.63 15.00
C GLY A 16 10.88 -5.90 13.95
N PHE A 17 9.69 -6.30 14.36
CA PHE A 17 8.56 -6.50 13.46
C PHE A 17 8.13 -5.19 12.79
N ALA A 18 7.97 -4.13 13.57
CA ALA A 18 7.59 -2.83 13.05
C ALA A 18 8.64 -2.25 12.08
N LEU A 19 9.93 -2.40 12.41
CA LEU A 19 11.04 -1.99 11.57
C LEU A 19 11.10 -2.79 10.26
N ALA A 20 10.86 -4.10 10.31
CA ALA A 20 10.78 -4.95 9.12
C ALA A 20 9.65 -4.51 8.17
N LEU A 21 8.48 -4.14 8.72
CA LEU A 21 7.37 -3.62 7.93
C LEU A 21 7.73 -2.29 7.25
N ILE A 22 8.36 -1.36 7.97
CA ILE A 22 8.80 -0.07 7.40
C ILE A 22 9.82 -0.29 6.28
N LEU A 23 10.89 -1.05 6.57
CA LEU A 23 11.95 -1.35 5.61
C LEU A 23 11.39 -1.99 4.35
N TYR A 24 10.46 -2.92 4.49
CA TYR A 24 9.82 -3.55 3.34
C TYR A 24 8.94 -2.58 2.57
N ALA A 25 8.10 -1.79 3.25
CA ALA A 25 7.20 -0.83 2.62
C ALA A 25 7.97 0.26 1.83
N GLU A 26 9.06 0.79 2.40
CA GLU A 26 9.93 1.75 1.73
C GLU A 26 10.68 1.10 0.55
N SER A 27 11.20 -0.10 0.76
CA SER A 27 11.99 -0.81 -0.25
C SER A 27 11.14 -1.21 -1.45
N ILE A 28 9.92 -1.75 -1.26
CA ILE A 28 9.07 -2.16 -2.39
C ILE A 28 8.61 -0.99 -3.24
N GLY A 29 8.37 0.19 -2.62
CA GLY A 29 8.10 1.42 -3.34
C GLY A 29 9.28 1.80 -4.25
N SER A 30 10.49 1.82 -3.67
CA SER A 30 11.72 2.11 -4.40
C SER A 30 11.98 1.11 -5.54
N ILE A 31 11.89 -0.19 -5.26
CA ILE A 31 12.10 -1.27 -6.24
C ILE A 31 11.11 -1.15 -7.39
N ARG A 32 9.82 -0.98 -7.11
CA ARG A 32 8.79 -0.84 -8.16
C ARG A 32 9.01 0.39 -9.03
N THR A 33 9.36 1.53 -8.43
CA THR A 33 9.60 2.76 -9.20
C THR A 33 10.78 2.62 -10.14
N LEU A 34 11.85 1.92 -9.72
CA LEU A 34 13.00 1.67 -10.57
C LEU A 34 12.71 0.62 -11.65
N ALA A 35 12.03 -0.46 -11.27
CA ALA A 35 11.64 -1.53 -12.19
C ALA A 35 10.74 -0.99 -13.32
N LEU A 36 9.79 -0.10 -13.02
CA LEU A 36 8.96 0.57 -14.02
C LEU A 36 9.78 1.42 -15.01
N ARG A 37 10.90 2.01 -14.59
CA ARG A 37 11.78 2.79 -15.48
C ARG A 37 12.65 1.91 -16.38
N GLN A 38 13.02 0.72 -15.89
CA GLN A 38 13.90 -0.21 -16.61
C GLN A 38 13.12 -1.26 -17.42
N GLY A 39 11.81 -1.41 -17.19
CA GLY A 39 11.01 -2.46 -17.80
C GLY A 39 11.15 -3.82 -17.11
N ASP A 40 11.63 -3.84 -15.87
CA ASP A 40 11.84 -5.06 -15.10
C ASP A 40 10.56 -5.54 -14.41
N HIS A 41 10.49 -6.85 -14.15
CA HIS A 41 9.41 -7.48 -13.39
C HIS A 41 9.86 -7.81 -11.95
N PRO A 42 9.48 -6.98 -10.96
CA PRO A 42 9.83 -7.24 -9.56
C PRO A 42 9.05 -8.45 -9.03
N SER A 43 9.67 -9.22 -8.14
CA SER A 43 9.06 -10.40 -7.52
C SER A 43 9.01 -10.17 -6.01
N PRO A 44 7.84 -9.78 -5.45
CA PRO A 44 7.74 -9.35 -4.05
C PRO A 44 8.27 -10.36 -3.04
N ASN A 45 8.07 -11.66 -3.28
CA ASN A 45 8.55 -12.74 -2.40
C ASN A 45 10.08 -12.85 -2.45
N ARG A 46 10.68 -12.73 -3.63
CA ARG A 46 12.14 -12.79 -3.80
C ARG A 46 12.81 -11.55 -3.22
N ASP A 47 12.20 -10.39 -3.40
CA ASP A 47 12.70 -9.12 -2.87
C ASP A 47 12.63 -9.11 -1.34
N LEU A 48 11.53 -9.63 -0.75
CA LEU A 48 11.39 -9.80 0.70
C LEU A 48 12.46 -10.75 1.26
N LEU A 49 12.69 -11.89 0.60
CA LEU A 49 13.72 -12.85 1.01
C LEU A 49 15.13 -12.23 0.93
N ALA A 50 15.43 -11.48 -0.14
CA ALA A 50 16.70 -10.80 -0.30
C ALA A 50 16.93 -9.74 0.80
N LEU A 51 15.92 -8.92 1.10
CA LEU A 51 15.97 -7.94 2.19
C LEU A 51 16.15 -8.62 3.55
N GLY A 52 15.46 -9.74 3.79
CA GLY A 52 15.59 -10.53 5.03
C GLY A 52 17.01 -11.07 5.21
N LEU A 53 17.58 -11.70 4.18
CA LEU A 53 18.96 -12.19 4.22
C LEU A 53 19.98 -11.06 4.40
N ALA A 54 19.78 -9.92 3.73
CA ALA A 54 20.65 -8.76 3.87
C ALA A 54 20.63 -8.20 5.30
N ASN A 55 19.46 -8.13 5.94
CA ASN A 55 19.33 -7.65 7.32
C ASN A 55 19.84 -8.65 8.35
N LEU A 56 19.69 -9.97 8.11
CA LEU A 56 20.33 -11.00 8.95
C LEU A 56 21.85 -10.88 8.89
N ALA A 57 22.42 -10.74 7.69
CA ALA A 57 23.85 -10.51 7.51
C ALA A 57 24.27 -9.21 8.22
N SER A 58 23.55 -8.10 8.01
CA SER A 58 23.84 -6.83 8.69
C SER A 58 23.88 -6.99 10.21
N GLY A 59 22.85 -7.61 10.80
CA GLY A 59 22.79 -7.84 12.25
C GLY A 59 23.93 -8.69 12.80
N LEU A 60 24.38 -9.72 12.06
CA LEU A 60 25.53 -10.55 12.44
C LEU A 60 26.84 -9.75 12.50
N PHE A 61 26.98 -8.73 11.65
CA PHE A 61 28.13 -7.83 11.61
C PHE A 61 27.93 -6.53 12.40
N GLN A 62 26.96 -6.49 13.33
CA GLN A 62 26.62 -5.29 14.12
C GLN A 62 26.20 -4.08 13.28
N GLY A 63 25.73 -4.32 12.07
CA GLY A 63 25.24 -3.31 11.15
C GLY A 63 23.83 -2.81 11.51
N SER A 64 23.51 -1.63 11.00
CA SER A 64 22.15 -1.09 11.07
C SER A 64 21.23 -1.76 10.03
N PRO A 65 19.91 -1.70 10.22
CA PRO A 65 18.96 -2.23 9.24
C PRO A 65 19.15 -1.59 7.86
N VAL A 66 19.03 -2.40 6.80
CA VAL A 66 19.35 -2.01 5.41
C VAL A 66 18.12 -2.17 4.51
N GLY A 67 17.81 -1.14 3.73
CA GLY A 67 16.75 -1.14 2.72
C GLY A 67 17.27 -1.18 1.28
N ALA A 68 16.39 -1.02 0.30
CA ALA A 68 16.75 -1.06 -1.14
C ALA A 68 17.60 0.12 -1.64
N GLY A 69 17.79 1.18 -0.84
CA GLY A 69 18.70 2.29 -1.16
C GLY A 69 18.34 3.03 -2.45
N TYR A 70 17.20 3.74 -2.49
CA TYR A 70 16.70 4.45 -3.68
C TYR A 70 17.75 5.38 -4.32
N SER A 71 18.35 6.27 -3.53
CA SER A 71 19.32 7.26 -4.04
C SER A 71 20.56 6.61 -4.66
N ALA A 72 21.12 5.58 -4.01
CA ALA A 72 22.28 4.87 -4.54
C ALA A 72 21.91 4.09 -5.82
N SER A 73 20.76 3.43 -5.84
CA SER A 73 20.29 2.68 -7.01
C SER A 73 19.99 3.58 -8.21
N THR A 74 19.35 4.73 -8.00
CA THR A 74 19.08 5.70 -9.07
C THR A 74 20.37 6.32 -9.63
N ALA A 75 21.34 6.65 -8.77
CA ALA A 75 22.64 7.14 -9.21
C ALA A 75 23.41 6.07 -10.01
N ASN A 76 23.36 4.80 -9.57
CA ASN A 76 24.01 3.70 -10.27
C ASN A 76 23.41 3.46 -11.66
N VAL A 77 22.08 3.54 -11.78
CA VAL A 77 21.39 3.44 -13.08
C VAL A 77 21.69 4.65 -13.96
N ALA A 78 21.73 5.86 -13.40
CA ALA A 78 22.12 7.06 -14.14
C ALA A 78 23.58 7.00 -14.64
N ALA A 79 24.46 6.33 -13.90
CA ALA A 79 25.84 6.03 -14.31
C ALA A 79 25.95 4.92 -15.37
N GLY A 80 24.83 4.33 -15.82
CA GLY A 80 24.79 3.32 -16.87
C GLY A 80 25.02 1.89 -16.41
N ALA A 81 24.83 1.58 -15.12
CA ALA A 81 24.96 0.21 -14.63
C ALA A 81 23.91 -0.73 -15.24
N GLN A 82 24.37 -1.85 -15.82
CA GLN A 82 23.52 -2.85 -16.48
C GLN A 82 23.53 -4.21 -15.77
N SER A 83 24.37 -4.40 -14.74
CA SER A 83 24.50 -5.70 -14.07
C SER A 83 24.72 -5.55 -12.57
N LYS A 84 24.49 -6.65 -11.83
CA LYS A 84 24.71 -6.74 -10.38
C LYS A 84 26.18 -6.54 -9.99
N ALA A 85 27.12 -6.66 -10.92
CA ALA A 85 28.55 -6.42 -10.68
C ALA A 85 28.80 -4.99 -10.20
N ALA A 86 27.99 -4.01 -10.64
CA ALA A 86 28.09 -2.64 -10.17
C ALA A 86 27.90 -2.52 -8.64
N GLY A 87 27.05 -3.36 -8.04
CA GLY A 87 26.88 -3.42 -6.59
C GLY A 87 28.11 -3.95 -5.86
N TRP A 88 28.79 -4.95 -6.42
CA TRP A 88 30.05 -5.47 -5.87
C TRP A 88 31.18 -4.45 -5.96
N VAL A 89 31.28 -3.74 -7.08
CA VAL A 89 32.25 -2.65 -7.26
C VAL A 89 31.96 -1.52 -6.27
N ALA A 90 30.70 -1.13 -6.09
CA ALA A 90 30.31 -0.13 -5.10
C ALA A 90 30.67 -0.58 -3.67
N CYS A 91 30.43 -1.84 -3.32
CA CYS A 91 30.83 -2.40 -2.02
C CYS A 91 32.35 -2.32 -1.80
N ALA A 92 33.15 -2.75 -2.79
CA ALA A 92 34.60 -2.67 -2.73
C ALA A 92 35.11 -1.22 -2.63
N ALA A 93 34.52 -0.31 -3.40
CA ALA A 93 34.86 1.12 -3.37
C ALA A 93 34.56 1.74 -2.00
N VAL A 94 33.41 1.43 -1.40
CA VAL A 94 33.06 1.89 -0.04
C VAL A 94 34.01 1.29 0.99
N ALA A 95 34.33 0.00 0.90
CA ALA A 95 35.28 -0.64 1.82
C ALA A 95 36.68 0.00 1.74
N LEU A 96 37.17 0.28 0.53
CA LEU A 96 38.44 0.97 0.31
C LEU A 96 38.40 2.41 0.84
N ALA A 97 37.32 3.14 0.58
CA ALA A 97 37.14 4.51 1.05
C ALA A 97 37.12 4.56 2.58
N VAL A 98 36.44 3.62 3.25
CA VAL A 98 36.47 3.51 4.70
C VAL A 98 37.89 3.17 5.18
N ALA A 99 38.55 2.17 4.61
CA ALA A 99 39.89 1.79 5.04
C ALA A 99 40.93 2.92 4.90
N ALA A 100 40.83 3.75 3.85
CA ALA A 100 41.81 4.79 3.55
C ALA A 100 41.43 6.19 4.05
N LEU A 101 40.15 6.56 4.05
CA LEU A 101 39.67 7.92 4.35
C LEU A 101 38.93 8.05 5.69
N LEU A 102 38.69 6.97 6.43
CA LEU A 102 38.00 7.05 7.73
C LEU A 102 38.61 8.06 8.72
N PRO A 103 39.95 8.17 8.89
CA PRO A 103 40.49 9.15 9.83
C PRO A 103 40.25 10.59 9.38
N GLN A 104 40.20 10.86 8.06
CA GLN A 104 39.89 12.18 7.53
C GLN A 104 38.39 12.47 7.65
N LEU A 105 37.52 11.48 7.38
CA LEU A 105 36.07 11.62 7.55
C LEU A 105 35.68 11.96 8.99
N ALA A 106 36.40 11.42 9.98
CA ALA A 106 36.16 11.70 11.40
C ALA A 106 36.32 13.18 11.77
N HIS A 107 37.07 13.97 10.99
CA HIS A 107 37.25 15.40 11.20
C HIS A 107 36.20 16.27 10.50
N THR A 108 35.24 15.66 9.81
CA THR A 108 34.22 16.40 9.05
C THR A 108 33.28 17.14 10.01
N PRO A 109 33.13 18.48 9.90
CA PRO A 109 32.21 19.22 10.74
C PRO A 109 30.76 18.75 10.54
N GLN A 110 30.03 18.57 11.64
CA GLN A 110 28.62 18.20 11.62
C GLN A 110 27.72 19.08 10.72
N PRO A 111 27.94 20.42 10.60
CA PRO A 111 27.17 21.26 9.67
C PRO A 111 27.28 20.84 8.20
N VAL A 112 28.44 20.31 7.78
CA VAL A 112 28.65 19.85 6.40
C VAL A 112 27.82 18.59 6.15
N LEU A 113 27.80 17.66 7.10
CA LEU A 113 26.96 16.45 7.03
C LEU A 113 25.47 16.82 7.00
N ALA A 114 25.04 17.78 7.83
CA ALA A 114 23.67 18.27 7.83
C ALA A 114 23.28 18.90 6.49
N ALA A 115 24.16 19.72 5.89
CA ALA A 115 23.92 20.32 4.58
C ALA A 115 23.76 19.26 3.48
N ILE A 116 24.59 18.21 3.49
CA ILE A 116 24.48 17.07 2.56
C ILE A 116 23.13 16.36 2.71
N VAL A 117 22.71 16.07 3.94
CA VAL A 117 21.41 15.42 4.20
C VAL A 117 20.24 16.29 3.74
N ILE A 118 20.24 17.59 4.07
CA ILE A 118 19.20 18.54 3.63
C ILE A 118 19.13 18.59 2.11
N HIS A 119 20.28 18.65 1.41
CA HIS A 119 20.34 18.66 -0.04
C HIS A 119 19.78 17.36 -0.65
N ALA A 120 20.16 16.21 -0.12
CA ALA A 120 19.70 14.90 -0.59
C ALA A 120 18.18 14.70 -0.41
N VAL A 121 17.66 15.06 0.78
CA VAL A 121 16.22 14.95 1.08
C VAL A 121 15.41 15.97 0.27
N GLY A 122 15.94 17.19 0.08
CA GLY A 122 15.28 18.24 -0.69
C GLY A 122 14.91 17.83 -2.12
N HIS A 123 15.78 17.06 -2.80
CA HIS A 123 15.49 16.55 -4.15
C HIS A 123 14.46 15.42 -4.18
N THR A 124 14.27 14.71 -3.06
CA THR A 124 13.33 13.60 -2.95
C THR A 124 11.90 14.10 -2.68
N LEU A 125 11.75 15.34 -2.19
CA LEU A 125 10.46 15.93 -1.85
C LEU A 125 9.67 16.29 -3.13
N ASN A 126 8.85 15.37 -3.61
CA ASN A 126 8.04 15.57 -4.81
C ASN A 126 6.66 16.18 -4.50
N MET A 127 6.59 17.50 -4.34
CA MET A 127 5.31 18.20 -4.13
C MET A 127 4.32 18.03 -5.29
N LYS A 128 4.81 17.79 -6.52
CA LYS A 128 3.94 17.57 -7.70
C LYS A 128 3.12 16.29 -7.57
N GLY A 129 3.64 15.27 -6.87
CA GLY A 129 2.91 14.03 -6.61
C GLY A 129 1.71 14.20 -5.68
N LEU A 130 1.72 15.24 -4.83
CA LEU A 130 0.64 15.53 -3.90
C LEU A 130 -0.48 16.38 -4.54
N ALA A 131 -0.15 17.15 -5.59
CA ALA A 131 -1.08 18.07 -6.23
C ALA A 131 -2.40 17.42 -6.74
N PRO A 132 -2.41 16.20 -7.34
CA PRO A 132 -3.64 15.55 -7.78
C PRO A 132 -4.64 15.28 -6.65
N TYR A 133 -4.17 14.87 -5.47
CA TYR A 133 -5.04 14.61 -4.31
C TYR A 133 -5.80 15.86 -3.86
N PHE A 134 -5.13 17.01 -3.89
CA PHE A 134 -5.76 18.29 -3.56
C PHE A 134 -6.67 18.81 -4.69
N ARG A 135 -6.32 18.55 -5.95
CA ARG A 135 -7.14 18.95 -7.13
C ARG A 135 -8.42 18.12 -7.25
N TRP A 136 -8.35 16.81 -7.07
CA TRP A 136 -9.49 15.90 -7.21
C TRP A 136 -10.40 15.89 -5.99
N LYS A 137 -10.02 16.59 -4.91
CA LYS A 137 -10.71 16.66 -3.60
C LYS A 137 -11.02 15.29 -2.97
N ARG A 138 -10.53 14.21 -3.56
CA ARG A 138 -10.66 12.83 -3.11
C ARG A 138 -9.39 12.46 -2.36
N ASP A 139 -9.55 11.84 -1.19
CA ASP A 139 -8.46 11.36 -0.33
C ASP A 139 -7.50 12.43 0.23
N ARG A 140 -7.74 13.73 -0.01
CA ARG A 140 -6.93 14.84 0.56
C ARG A 140 -6.85 14.83 2.10
N LEU A 141 -7.95 14.46 2.77
CA LEU A 141 -8.00 14.39 4.23
C LEU A 141 -7.16 13.24 4.75
N VAL A 142 -7.15 12.11 4.03
CA VAL A 142 -6.36 10.93 4.38
C VAL A 142 -4.87 11.23 4.20
N ALA A 143 -4.50 11.87 3.10
CA ALA A 143 -3.12 12.29 2.86
C ALA A 143 -2.62 13.28 3.93
N LEU A 144 -3.43 14.29 4.27
CA LEU A 144 -3.08 15.25 5.31
C LEU A 144 -3.00 14.60 6.69
N ALA A 145 -3.96 13.73 7.03
CA ALA A 145 -3.95 12.99 8.28
C ALA A 145 -2.72 12.08 8.39
N ALA A 146 -2.30 11.43 7.31
CA ALA A 146 -1.08 10.62 7.29
C ALA A 146 0.19 11.45 7.54
N VAL A 147 0.30 12.62 6.89
CA VAL A 147 1.42 13.54 7.13
C VAL A 147 1.44 14.03 8.57
N LEU A 148 0.30 14.46 9.10
CA LEU A 148 0.19 14.93 10.49
C LEU A 148 0.46 13.81 11.50
N ALA A 149 0.00 12.59 11.22
CA ALA A 149 0.26 11.43 12.05
C ALA A 149 1.77 11.15 12.16
N VAL A 150 2.49 11.17 11.03
CA VAL A 150 3.95 10.97 11.02
C VAL A 150 4.69 12.12 11.72
N LEU A 151 4.24 13.37 11.55
CA LEU A 151 4.88 14.52 12.21
C LEU A 151 4.68 14.53 13.73
N TRP A 152 3.54 14.07 14.24
CA TRP A 152 3.25 14.06 15.68
C TRP A 152 3.66 12.78 16.40
N LEU A 153 3.43 11.62 15.79
CA LEU A 153 3.69 10.31 16.38
C LEU A 153 5.11 9.80 16.06
N GLY A 154 5.81 10.46 15.13
CA GLY A 154 7.08 9.99 14.60
C GLY A 154 6.91 9.01 13.43
N VAL A 155 8.04 8.64 12.83
CA VAL A 155 8.06 7.83 11.59
C VAL A 155 7.49 6.43 11.81
N LEU A 156 7.86 5.78 12.92
CA LEU A 156 7.45 4.41 13.24
C LEU A 156 5.94 4.32 13.49
N ASP A 157 5.47 5.01 14.52
CA ASP A 157 4.08 4.96 14.96
C ASP A 157 3.14 5.61 13.94
N GLY A 158 3.59 6.70 13.29
CA GLY A 158 2.85 7.35 12.22
C GLY A 158 2.65 6.47 10.99
N LEU A 159 3.65 5.70 10.57
CA LEU A 159 3.48 4.75 9.45
C LEU A 159 2.55 3.60 9.84
N LEU A 160 2.72 3.02 11.02
CA LEU A 160 1.83 1.94 11.50
C LEU A 160 0.38 2.42 11.55
N ALA A 161 0.13 3.62 12.07
CA ALA A 161 -1.19 4.23 12.08
C ALA A 161 -1.73 4.43 10.66
N ALA A 162 -0.92 4.94 9.72
CA ALA A 162 -1.33 5.14 8.34
C ALA A 162 -1.70 3.83 7.63
N VAL A 163 -0.92 2.77 7.84
CA VAL A 163 -1.20 1.42 7.30
C VAL A 163 -2.48 0.86 7.90
N ALA A 164 -2.68 0.98 9.21
CA ALA A 164 -3.90 0.54 9.89
C ALA A 164 -5.15 1.27 9.36
N VAL A 165 -5.06 2.60 9.18
CA VAL A 165 -6.15 3.40 8.58
C VAL A 165 -6.42 2.96 7.15
N SER A 166 -5.40 2.73 6.33
CA SER A 166 -5.54 2.25 4.95
C SER A 166 -6.25 0.90 4.89
N LEU A 167 -5.84 -0.05 5.75
CA LEU A 167 -6.48 -1.36 5.83
C LEU A 167 -7.94 -1.26 6.29
N LEU A 168 -8.22 -0.40 7.27
CA LEU A 168 -9.58 -0.17 7.76
C LEU A 168 -10.46 0.47 6.67
N MET A 169 -9.92 1.42 5.90
CA MET A 169 -10.64 2.03 4.77
C MET A 169 -10.93 1.00 3.67
N LEU A 170 -9.97 0.12 3.36
CA LEU A 170 -10.17 -0.98 2.42
C LEU A 170 -11.26 -1.94 2.91
N LEU A 171 -11.17 -2.39 4.16
CA LEU A 171 -12.17 -3.26 4.78
C LEU A 171 -13.54 -2.61 4.80
N ARG A 172 -13.64 -1.32 5.13
CA ARG A 172 -14.89 -0.56 5.05
C ARG A 172 -15.43 -0.52 3.62
N GLY A 173 -14.57 -0.33 2.63
CA GLY A 173 -14.94 -0.35 1.22
C GLY A 173 -15.53 -1.70 0.80
N LEU A 174 -14.90 -2.81 1.21
CA LEU A 174 -15.35 -4.18 0.93
C LEU A 174 -16.61 -4.56 1.74
N ALA A 175 -16.73 -4.05 2.96
CA ALA A 175 -17.88 -4.28 3.84
C ALA A 175 -19.12 -3.47 3.42
N THR A 176 -18.93 -2.34 2.71
CA THR A 176 -20.05 -1.51 2.24
C THR A 176 -20.76 -2.24 1.10
N PRO A 177 -22.06 -2.57 1.26
CA PRO A 177 -22.81 -3.28 0.22
C PRO A 177 -22.98 -2.37 -1.00
N ARG A 178 -22.38 -2.74 -2.12
CA ARG A 178 -22.69 -2.18 -3.43
C ARG A 178 -23.49 -3.21 -4.20
N MET A 179 -24.73 -2.84 -4.49
CA MET A 179 -25.73 -3.71 -5.11
C MET A 179 -26.28 -2.99 -6.32
N SER A 180 -26.14 -3.60 -7.49
CA SER A 180 -26.86 -3.18 -8.69
C SER A 180 -28.14 -4.02 -8.84
N TRP A 181 -29.22 -3.35 -9.22
CA TRP A 181 -30.52 -3.99 -9.46
C TRP A 181 -30.71 -4.10 -10.97
N LEU A 182 -30.73 -5.34 -11.47
CA LEU A 182 -30.69 -5.56 -12.92
C LEU A 182 -32.09 -5.54 -13.54
N GLY A 183 -32.22 -4.81 -14.65
CA GLY A 183 -33.37 -4.83 -15.55
C GLY A 183 -32.97 -5.39 -16.92
N GLN A 184 -33.96 -5.87 -17.66
CA GLN A 184 -33.78 -6.40 -19.01
C GLN A 184 -33.84 -5.25 -20.04
N LEU A 185 -32.86 -5.19 -20.95
CA LEU A 185 -32.80 -4.19 -22.00
C LEU A 185 -33.54 -4.67 -23.27
N ASP A 186 -34.47 -3.86 -23.78
CA ASP A 186 -35.17 -4.04 -25.07
C ASP A 186 -35.74 -5.45 -25.34
N GLY A 187 -36.13 -6.18 -24.28
CA GLY A 187 -36.62 -7.56 -24.39
C GLY A 187 -35.57 -8.59 -24.85
N GLY A 188 -34.30 -8.18 -24.97
CA GLY A 188 -33.17 -9.04 -25.33
C GLY A 188 -32.60 -9.82 -24.14
N HIS A 189 -31.43 -10.44 -24.31
CA HIS A 189 -30.77 -11.23 -23.26
C HIS A 189 -29.83 -10.40 -22.36
N ALA A 190 -29.78 -9.07 -22.54
CA ALA A 190 -28.90 -8.19 -21.78
C ALA A 190 -29.59 -7.71 -20.50
N TYR A 191 -28.93 -7.91 -19.36
CA TYR A 191 -29.35 -7.42 -18.05
C TYR A 191 -28.37 -6.35 -17.56
N VAL A 192 -28.87 -5.13 -17.36
CA VAL A 192 -28.07 -3.95 -17.00
C VAL A 192 -28.65 -3.28 -15.75
N ASP A 193 -27.84 -2.43 -15.10
CA ASP A 193 -28.29 -1.72 -13.90
C ASP A 193 -29.40 -0.73 -14.26
N ALA A 194 -30.59 -0.95 -13.70
CA ALA A 194 -31.77 -0.12 -13.93
C ALA A 194 -31.61 1.32 -13.39
N ALA A 195 -30.67 1.56 -12.48
CA ALA A 195 -30.36 2.91 -12.02
C ALA A 195 -29.55 3.73 -13.05
N LEU A 196 -28.75 3.05 -13.88
CA LEU A 196 -27.91 3.68 -14.91
C LEU A 196 -28.59 3.70 -16.28
N HIS A 197 -29.53 2.78 -16.52
CA HIS A 197 -30.24 2.58 -17.78
C HIS A 197 -31.76 2.65 -17.57
N PRO A 198 -32.39 3.84 -17.73
CA PRO A 198 -33.83 4.01 -17.56
C PRO A 198 -34.69 3.14 -18.49
N GLU A 199 -34.14 2.77 -19.65
CA GLU A 199 -34.73 1.87 -20.63
C GLU A 199 -34.80 0.40 -20.17
N ALA A 200 -34.09 0.02 -19.09
CA ALA A 200 -34.08 -1.34 -18.58
C ALA A 200 -35.37 -1.65 -17.79
N VAL A 201 -36.12 -2.65 -18.25
CA VAL A 201 -37.39 -3.05 -17.62
C VAL A 201 -37.15 -4.24 -16.71
N VAL A 202 -37.54 -4.12 -15.44
CA VAL A 202 -37.50 -5.25 -14.50
C VAL A 202 -38.66 -6.20 -14.82
N PRO A 203 -38.40 -7.49 -15.14
CA PRO A 203 -39.47 -8.43 -15.45
C PRO A 203 -40.46 -8.60 -14.28
N PRO A 204 -41.77 -8.70 -14.55
CA PRO A 204 -42.78 -8.77 -13.50
C PRO A 204 -42.59 -10.02 -12.63
N GLY A 205 -42.62 -9.82 -11.31
CA GLY A 205 -42.45 -10.89 -10.32
C GLY A 205 -41.00 -11.35 -10.11
N LEU A 206 -40.01 -10.70 -10.72
CA LEU A 206 -38.59 -11.04 -10.60
C LEU A 206 -37.80 -9.89 -9.96
N LEU A 207 -36.89 -10.24 -9.03
CA LEU A 207 -35.91 -9.30 -8.49
C LEU A 207 -34.51 -9.84 -8.75
N ILE A 208 -33.71 -9.15 -9.55
CA ILE A 208 -32.34 -9.57 -9.87
C ILE A 208 -31.36 -8.66 -9.13
N ALA A 209 -30.69 -9.23 -8.12
CA ALA A 209 -29.69 -8.55 -7.32
C ALA A 209 -28.28 -8.99 -7.75
N ARG A 210 -27.42 -8.02 -8.07
CA ARG A 210 -26.01 -8.27 -8.36
C ARG A 210 -25.13 -7.57 -7.33
N PRO A 211 -24.49 -8.31 -6.42
CA PRO A 211 -23.43 -7.75 -5.59
C PRO A 211 -22.24 -7.33 -6.46
N GLU A 212 -21.76 -6.10 -6.32
CA GLU A 212 -20.57 -5.61 -7.06
C GLU A 212 -19.26 -5.94 -6.35
N VAL A 213 -19.34 -6.63 -5.21
CA VAL A 213 -18.22 -6.93 -4.33
C VAL A 213 -18.30 -8.41 -3.96
N PRO A 214 -17.16 -9.14 -3.85
CA PRO A 214 -17.17 -10.52 -3.37
C PRO A 214 -17.88 -10.64 -2.03
N LEU A 215 -18.70 -11.67 -1.89
CA LEU A 215 -19.44 -11.94 -0.66
C LEU A 215 -18.54 -12.63 0.37
N PHE A 216 -18.46 -12.06 1.56
CA PHE A 216 -17.75 -12.63 2.70
C PHE A 216 -18.46 -12.27 4.01
N PHE A 217 -18.00 -12.81 5.14
CA PHE A 217 -18.64 -12.62 6.44
C PHE A 217 -18.93 -11.15 6.79
N GLY A 218 -18.07 -10.22 6.38
CA GLY A 218 -18.21 -8.79 6.68
C GLY A 218 -19.28 -8.03 5.90
N ASN A 219 -19.78 -8.55 4.77
CA ASN A 219 -20.77 -7.85 3.95
C ASN A 219 -22.08 -8.63 3.71
N VAL A 220 -22.09 -9.96 3.90
CA VAL A 220 -23.27 -10.81 3.65
C VAL A 220 -24.49 -10.36 4.46
N GLY A 221 -24.31 -9.94 5.71
CA GLY A 221 -25.40 -9.42 6.55
C GLY A 221 -26.03 -8.17 5.95
N ALA A 222 -25.20 -7.21 5.52
CA ALA A 222 -25.65 -5.96 4.92
C ALA A 222 -26.33 -6.19 3.57
N VAL A 223 -25.78 -7.08 2.73
CA VAL A 223 -26.38 -7.51 1.46
C VAL A 223 -27.75 -8.17 1.69
N SER A 224 -27.85 -9.06 2.68
CA SER A 224 -29.11 -9.73 3.01
C SER A 224 -30.19 -8.75 3.46
N VAL A 225 -29.82 -7.74 4.25
CA VAL A 225 -30.73 -6.66 4.65
C VAL A 225 -31.16 -5.83 3.44
N ALA A 226 -30.24 -5.49 2.54
CA ALA A 226 -30.57 -4.75 1.32
C ALA A 226 -31.56 -5.51 0.42
N ILE A 227 -31.37 -6.83 0.26
CA ILE A 227 -32.31 -7.70 -0.50
C ILE A 227 -33.69 -7.72 0.15
N ARG A 228 -33.76 -7.90 1.47
CA ARG A 228 -35.04 -7.89 2.19
C ARG A 228 -35.76 -6.55 2.10
N GLN A 229 -35.02 -5.44 2.18
CA GLN A 229 -35.59 -4.10 2.03
C GLN A 229 -36.11 -3.85 0.61
N ALA A 230 -35.39 -4.29 -0.42
CA ALA A 230 -35.84 -4.20 -1.80
C ALA A 230 -37.10 -5.05 -2.05
N LEU A 231 -37.14 -6.26 -1.50
CA LEU A 231 -38.30 -7.13 -1.57
C LEU A 231 -39.54 -6.50 -0.92
N ALA A 232 -39.38 -5.93 0.27
CA ALA A 232 -40.46 -5.24 0.98
C ALA A 232 -40.98 -4.03 0.19
N ARG A 233 -40.09 -3.22 -0.40
CA ARG A 233 -40.48 -2.07 -1.24
C ARG A 233 -41.27 -2.50 -2.48
N ALA A 234 -40.83 -3.57 -3.15
CA ALA A 234 -41.52 -4.11 -4.31
C ALA A 234 -42.95 -4.59 -3.99
N GLN A 235 -43.17 -5.14 -2.79
CA GLN A 235 -44.49 -5.57 -2.32
C GLN A 235 -45.42 -4.39 -1.97
N THR A 236 -44.88 -3.28 -1.44
CA THR A 236 -45.69 -2.11 -1.07
C THR A 236 -46.17 -1.26 -2.24
N LEU A 237 -45.49 -1.30 -3.39
CA LEU A 237 -45.79 -0.47 -4.57
C LEU A 237 -46.96 -1.00 -5.44
N GLY A 238 -47.73 -1.99 -4.96
CA GLY A 238 -48.93 -2.49 -5.65
C GLY A 238 -48.67 -3.25 -6.96
N GLY A 239 -47.41 -3.56 -7.28
CA GLY A 239 -47.03 -4.37 -8.43
C GLY A 239 -47.26 -5.88 -8.21
N THR A 240 -47.07 -6.67 -9.26
CA THR A 240 -47.08 -8.15 -9.16
C THR A 240 -46.14 -8.62 -8.04
N PRO A 241 -46.58 -9.51 -7.14
CA PRO A 241 -45.75 -9.99 -6.05
C PRO A 241 -44.48 -10.64 -6.60
N VAL A 242 -43.33 -10.29 -6.02
CA VAL A 242 -42.05 -10.92 -6.36
C VAL A 242 -42.13 -12.40 -6.00
N ARG A 243 -42.01 -13.26 -7.02
CA ARG A 243 -42.05 -14.73 -6.89
C ARG A 243 -40.64 -15.32 -6.77
N SER A 244 -39.67 -14.68 -7.41
CA SER A 244 -38.29 -15.18 -7.47
C SER A 244 -37.28 -14.06 -7.28
N VAL A 245 -36.22 -14.34 -6.52
CA VAL A 245 -35.04 -13.47 -6.39
C VAL A 245 -33.86 -14.19 -7.05
N ILE A 246 -33.23 -13.56 -8.03
CA ILE A 246 -32.00 -14.05 -8.66
C ILE A 246 -30.82 -13.29 -8.08
N LEU A 247 -29.84 -14.04 -7.57
CA LEU A 247 -28.54 -13.51 -7.18
C LEU A 247 -27.56 -13.76 -8.31
N SER A 248 -27.14 -12.68 -8.98
CA SER A 248 -26.08 -12.72 -9.99
C SER A 248 -24.74 -12.49 -9.27
N LEU A 249 -23.97 -13.55 -9.05
CA LEU A 249 -22.65 -13.51 -8.41
C LEU A 249 -21.52 -13.35 -9.43
#